data_AF-A0A538Q6F1-F1
#
_entry.id   AF-A0A538Q6F1-F1
#
_cell.length_a   1.000
_cell.length_b   1.000
_cell.length_c   1.000
_cell.angle_alpha   90.00
_cell.angle_beta   90.00
_cell.angle_gamma   90.00
#
_symmetry.space_group_name_H-M   'P 1'
#
loop_
_entity.id
_entity.type
_entity.pdbx_description
1 polymer ?
#
loop_
_entity_poly.entity_id
_entity_poly.type
_entity_poly.pdbx_seq_one_letter_code
_entity_poly.pdbx_strand_id
1 'polypeptide(L)'
;MPSRSFTTAHLRHGGPQDASLCRRCPGTSSDKRSSAPPPRPCCTSNRHAALSFALSELYHCCWARWQRGIRDRALHEDDYIEMGSVARALIQRADAVAAQLVAEDPAYTITIRNVFTRMVSAVGGEVARRRVPQNELTYDDPAENRRVTEVLQRFHEARLISLGHDDSGDRAAGSYAEPAHDELVRGWTKVSRWLDEIGATVGTRVLASLGDAMRAWNDHSQGDSYLWSDPRLDLVHERAQAQPFLLNYDETRFVRRSVRQKRRRRVRLLAGLSTATAVLAIIAALALWEQKLANQNAQRATQSADVARQRLGQLYQEQGRQLVVDERYQEAVPYLLEARRNGLDDPPLRMLLHAAERHLPLVPALAHQNSVMSAAFSPDGTRVATASRDETARVWDAATGKPVTSPLVHQGAVTSAAFSSDGTRVVTASEDKAARVFDATTGKPVIS
;
A
#
# COMPACT_ATOMS: atom_id res chain seq x y z
N MET A 1 54.50 99.35 -16.17
CA MET A 1 53.35 98.41 -16.15
C MET A 1 53.30 97.68 -17.49
N PRO A 2 53.08 96.36 -17.47
CA PRO A 2 53.70 95.39 -18.37
C PRO A 2 52.72 94.95 -19.48
N SER A 3 52.99 94.05 -20.43
CA SER A 3 54.17 93.52 -21.14
C SER A 3 53.73 92.18 -21.74
N ARG A 4 53.94 92.02 -23.06
CA ARG A 4 54.20 90.75 -23.80
C ARG A 4 53.07 89.76 -24.08
N SER A 5 52.57 89.90 -25.30
CA SER A 5 52.34 88.91 -26.38
C SER A 5 53.11 87.57 -26.38
N PHE A 6 52.45 86.49 -26.86
CA PHE A 6 52.72 85.64 -28.07
C PHE A 6 51.98 84.27 -27.91
N THR A 7 50.94 83.90 -28.68
CA THR A 7 50.90 83.09 -29.95
C THR A 7 51.62 81.71 -29.86
N THR A 8 51.21 80.54 -30.37
CA THR A 8 50.14 80.03 -31.26
C THR A 8 50.09 78.48 -31.16
N ALA A 9 48.95 77.89 -31.52
CA ALA A 9 48.64 76.54 -32.08
C ALA A 9 49.65 75.35 -32.07
N HIS A 10 49.12 74.14 -31.80
CA HIS A 10 49.24 72.92 -32.65
C HIS A 10 48.28 71.83 -32.10
N LEU A 11 47.20 71.47 -32.81
CA LEU A 11 47.08 70.30 -33.70
C LEU A 11 47.53 68.96 -33.08
N ARG A 12 46.57 68.09 -32.76
CA ARG A 12 46.77 66.63 -32.75
C ARG A 12 45.79 65.97 -33.73
N HIS A 13 46.33 65.57 -34.88
CA HIS A 13 45.91 64.42 -35.69
C HIS A 13 46.05 63.13 -34.84
N GLY A 14 45.35 62.01 -35.05
CA GLY A 14 44.34 61.59 -36.02
C GLY A 14 43.84 60.18 -35.63
N GLY A 15 42.64 59.79 -36.06
CA GLY A 15 42.19 58.39 -36.07
C GLY A 15 42.68 57.66 -37.34
N PRO A 16 41.96 56.67 -37.90
CA PRO A 16 41.13 55.60 -37.32
C PRO A 16 41.37 54.21 -38.01
N GLN A 17 40.51 53.22 -37.71
CA GLN A 17 40.07 52.07 -38.54
C GLN A 17 40.70 50.66 -38.42
N ASP A 18 39.77 49.70 -38.52
CA ASP A 18 39.82 48.24 -38.64
C ASP A 18 40.88 47.65 -39.56
N ALA A 19 41.37 46.44 -39.22
CA ALA A 19 41.50 45.32 -40.16
C ALA A 19 41.94 44.02 -39.47
N SER A 20 41.19 42.96 -39.77
CA SER A 20 41.55 41.54 -39.72
C SER A 20 42.84 41.19 -40.48
N LEU A 21 43.62 40.18 -40.03
CA LEU A 21 44.03 38.97 -40.82
C LEU A 21 45.21 38.17 -40.23
N CYS A 22 44.94 36.87 -39.99
CA CYS A 22 45.68 35.64 -40.35
C CYS A 22 47.19 35.40 -40.06
N ARG A 23 47.48 34.20 -39.51
CA ARG A 23 48.06 32.98 -40.17
C ARG A 23 48.03 31.76 -39.20
N ARG A 24 47.16 30.72 -39.39
CA ARG A 24 47.33 29.35 -40.00
C ARG A 24 48.50 28.48 -39.44
N CYS A 25 48.28 27.39 -38.67
CA CYS A 25 47.86 25.96 -38.94
C CYS A 25 49.06 24.99 -39.18
N PRO A 26 49.03 23.62 -38.99
CA PRO A 26 47.87 22.69 -39.10
C PRO A 26 47.83 21.37 -38.24
N GLY A 27 46.68 20.64 -38.32
CA GLY A 27 46.45 19.17 -38.18
C GLY A 27 46.66 18.51 -36.80
N THR A 28 45.93 17.48 -36.33
CA THR A 28 45.15 16.41 -36.98
C THR A 28 44.02 15.87 -36.07
N SER A 29 43.12 15.12 -36.69
CA SER A 29 41.92 14.47 -36.19
C SER A 29 42.09 13.38 -35.11
N SER A 30 40.94 13.03 -34.55
CA SER A 30 40.49 11.72 -34.05
C SER A 30 40.62 11.42 -32.55
N ASP A 31 39.44 11.14 -31.98
CA ASP A 31 39.15 10.20 -30.90
C ASP A 31 40.27 9.82 -29.93
N LYS A 32 40.08 10.18 -28.65
CA LYS A 32 40.12 9.21 -27.55
C LYS A 32 39.54 9.80 -26.27
N ARG A 33 38.66 9.02 -25.64
CA ARG A 33 38.28 9.11 -24.23
C ARG A 33 39.51 9.37 -23.36
N SER A 34 39.52 10.50 -22.67
CA SER A 34 40.25 10.63 -21.40
C SER A 34 39.50 11.63 -20.55
N SER A 35 38.91 11.11 -19.47
CA SER A 35 38.36 11.85 -18.36
C SER A 35 39.49 12.64 -17.69
N ALA A 36 39.66 13.91 -18.08
CA ALA A 36 40.44 14.86 -17.30
C ALA A 36 39.53 15.41 -16.18
N PRO A 37 39.98 15.44 -14.91
CA PRO A 37 39.24 16.14 -13.86
C PRO A 37 39.17 17.63 -14.19
N PRO A 38 38.13 18.35 -13.74
CA PRO A 38 38.03 19.78 -14.00
C PRO A 38 39.26 20.50 -13.44
N PRO A 39 39.70 21.62 -14.07
CA PRO A 39 40.83 22.38 -13.57
C PRO A 39 40.56 22.82 -12.14
N ARG A 40 41.48 22.49 -11.22
CA ARG A 40 41.42 22.97 -9.83
C ARG A 40 41.33 24.50 -9.87
N PRO A 41 40.39 25.14 -9.13
CA PRO A 41 40.35 26.58 -9.06
C PRO A 41 41.70 27.08 -8.53
N CYS A 42 42.24 28.08 -9.24
CA CYS A 42 43.59 28.58 -9.04
C CYS A 42 43.81 29.03 -7.58
N CYS A 43 44.66 28.29 -6.85
CA CYS A 43 45.10 28.58 -5.49
C CYS A 43 46.07 29.78 -5.41
N THR A 44 45.73 30.94 -5.98
CA THR A 44 46.62 32.11 -6.02
C THR A 44 46.30 33.16 -4.95
N SER A 45 45.09 33.19 -4.39
CA SER A 45 44.71 34.24 -3.43
C SER A 45 45.23 34.05 -2.00
N ASN A 46 45.48 32.82 -1.53
CA ASN A 46 45.68 32.53 -0.10
C ASN A 46 47.15 32.29 0.35
N ARG A 47 48.13 32.35 -0.57
CA ARG A 47 49.56 32.30 -0.18
C ARG A 47 49.94 33.49 0.71
N HIS A 48 49.23 34.61 0.59
CA HIS A 48 49.48 35.82 1.34
C HIS A 48 49.06 35.70 2.83
N ALA A 49 48.00 34.95 3.15
CA ALA A 49 47.52 34.81 4.53
C ALA A 49 48.48 33.97 5.39
N ALA A 50 48.92 32.83 4.87
CA ALA A 50 49.90 31.96 5.55
C ALA A 50 51.26 32.67 5.73
N LEU A 51 51.74 33.34 4.69
CA LEU A 51 52.99 34.10 4.74
C LEU A 51 52.89 35.29 5.71
N SER A 52 51.75 36.00 5.69
CA SER A 52 51.47 37.09 6.64
C SER A 52 51.35 36.61 8.08
N PHE A 53 50.82 35.41 8.32
CA PHE A 53 50.77 34.82 9.66
C PHE A 53 52.19 34.45 10.14
N ALA A 54 52.92 33.66 9.34
CA ALA A 54 54.26 33.20 9.69
C ALA A 54 55.23 34.37 9.96
N LEU A 55 55.19 35.41 9.12
CA LEU A 55 56.00 36.62 9.33
C LEU A 55 55.63 37.37 10.61
N SER A 56 54.35 37.38 11.00
CA SER A 56 53.89 38.02 12.23
C SER A 56 54.36 37.29 13.48
N GLU A 57 54.29 35.95 13.48
CA GLU A 57 54.74 35.13 14.60
C GLU A 57 56.26 35.18 14.76
N LEU A 58 57.00 35.09 13.65
CA LEU A 58 58.46 35.23 13.68
C LEU A 58 58.90 36.63 14.15
N TYR A 59 58.15 37.67 13.80
CA TYR A 59 58.37 39.02 14.34
C TYR A 59 58.13 39.08 15.86
N HIS A 60 57.08 38.43 16.37
CA HIS A 60 56.83 38.34 17.82
C HIS A 60 57.92 37.58 18.57
N CYS A 61 58.44 36.47 18.02
CA CYS A 61 59.59 35.76 18.59
C CYS A 61 60.83 36.65 18.63
N CYS A 62 61.13 37.34 17.53
CA CYS A 62 62.23 38.29 17.45
C CYS A 62 62.06 39.43 18.49
N TRP A 63 60.84 39.94 18.68
CA TRP A 63 60.54 40.98 19.67
C TRP A 63 60.66 40.48 21.11
N ALA A 64 60.16 39.28 21.42
CA ALA A 64 60.29 38.67 22.74
C ALA A 64 61.76 38.42 23.10
N ARG A 65 62.56 37.98 22.12
CA ARG A 65 64.01 37.83 22.24
C ARG A 65 64.69 39.18 22.47
N TRP A 66 64.23 40.24 21.79
CA TRP A 66 64.70 41.61 22.01
C TRP A 66 64.43 42.09 23.45
N GLN A 67 63.25 41.80 24.01
CA GLN A 67 62.92 42.10 25.41
C GLN A 67 63.79 41.33 26.42
N ARG A 68 64.29 40.15 26.05
CA ARG A 68 65.25 39.36 26.86
C ARG A 68 66.71 39.83 26.73
N GLY A 69 66.98 40.94 26.02
CA GLY A 69 68.28 41.61 26.00
C GLY A 69 69.15 41.37 24.76
N ILE A 70 68.69 40.58 23.78
CA ILE A 70 69.43 40.29 22.54
C ILE A 70 69.07 41.35 21.49
N ARG A 71 70.03 42.22 21.13
CA ARG A 71 69.80 43.41 20.28
C ARG A 71 70.04 43.18 18.78
N ASP A 72 69.82 41.98 18.28
CA ASP A 72 69.88 41.70 16.85
C ASP A 72 68.48 41.83 16.20
N ARG A 73 68.40 42.55 15.08
CA ARG A 73 67.18 42.75 14.28
C ARG A 73 67.04 41.72 13.15
N ALA A 74 67.99 40.78 13.03
CA ALA A 74 67.90 39.67 12.10
C ALA A 74 66.99 38.55 12.64
N LEU A 75 66.30 37.90 11.71
CA LEU A 75 65.45 36.75 11.96
C LEU A 75 66.32 35.50 11.87
N HIS A 76 66.45 34.74 12.96
CA HIS A 76 67.35 33.60 13.07
C HIS A 76 66.61 32.28 12.95
N GLU A 77 67.33 31.23 12.56
CA GLU A 77 66.82 29.85 12.56
C GLU A 77 66.34 29.43 13.96
N ASP A 78 67.02 29.90 15.01
CA ASP A 78 66.62 29.70 16.40
C ASP A 78 65.22 30.28 16.72
N ASP A 79 64.81 31.38 16.08
CA ASP A 79 63.46 31.96 16.25
C ASP A 79 62.39 31.05 15.63
N TYR A 80 62.73 30.39 14.51
CA TYR A 80 61.87 29.40 13.86
C TYR A 80 61.79 28.09 14.67
N ILE A 81 62.90 27.68 15.30
CA ILE A 81 62.98 26.53 16.20
C ILE A 81 62.19 26.80 17.50
N GLU A 82 62.30 28.00 18.09
CA GLU A 82 61.55 28.42 19.28
C GLU A 82 60.03 28.49 18.99
N MET A 83 59.65 28.89 17.77
CA MET A 83 58.27 28.82 17.28
C MET A 83 57.77 27.37 17.09
N GLY A 84 58.67 26.39 16.92
CA GLY A 84 58.35 24.97 16.86
C GLY A 84 57.55 24.54 15.63
N SER A 85 57.80 25.20 14.48
CA SER A 85 57.07 25.15 13.18
C SER A 85 55.81 26.01 13.07
N VAL A 86 55.49 26.44 11.84
CA VAL A 86 54.29 27.25 11.52
C VAL A 86 53.01 26.52 11.93
N ALA A 87 52.97 25.19 11.77
CA ALA A 87 51.82 24.38 12.15
C ALA A 87 51.55 24.45 13.67
N ARG A 88 52.60 24.34 14.49
CA ARG A 88 52.47 24.43 15.95
C ARG A 88 52.01 25.81 16.40
N ALA A 89 52.57 26.88 15.83
CA ALA A 89 52.17 28.25 16.14
C ALA A 89 50.70 28.54 15.78
N LEU A 90 50.24 28.05 14.61
CA LEU A 90 48.83 28.14 14.20
C LEU A 90 47.90 27.46 15.23
N ILE A 91 48.25 26.25 15.67
CA ILE A 91 47.45 25.48 16.63
C ILE A 91 47.43 26.19 18.00
N GLN A 92 48.58 26.66 18.48
CA GLN A 92 48.66 27.39 19.76
C GLN A 92 47.84 28.68 19.73
N ARG A 93 47.90 29.43 18.63
CA ARG A 93 47.08 30.64 18.46
C ARG A 93 45.59 30.30 18.42
N ALA A 94 45.20 29.24 17.71
CA ALA A 94 43.81 28.79 17.66
C ALA A 94 43.29 28.35 19.03
N ASP A 95 44.09 27.62 19.81
CA ASP A 95 43.74 27.24 21.17
C ASP A 95 43.63 28.44 22.11
N ALA A 96 44.51 29.44 21.99
CA ALA A 96 44.47 30.65 22.77
C ALA A 96 43.20 31.49 22.49
N VAL A 97 42.86 31.70 21.21
CA VAL A 97 41.64 32.43 20.81
C VAL A 97 40.39 31.67 21.25
N ALA A 98 40.36 30.35 21.08
CA ALA A 98 39.25 29.53 21.54
C ALA A 98 39.08 29.58 23.06
N ALA A 99 40.17 29.52 23.83
CA ALA A 99 40.14 29.58 25.29
C ALA A 99 39.64 30.94 25.81
N GLN A 100 40.02 32.05 25.15
CA GLN A 100 39.53 33.39 25.48
C GLN A 100 38.01 33.49 25.30
N LEU A 101 37.50 33.07 24.14
CA LEU A 101 36.06 33.07 23.87
C LEU A 101 35.28 32.20 24.87
N VAL A 102 35.77 30.98 25.13
CA VAL A 102 35.12 30.06 26.09
C VAL A 102 35.15 30.59 27.53
N ALA A 103 36.15 31.38 27.90
CA ALA A 103 36.20 32.05 29.20
C ALA A 103 35.18 33.19 29.32
N GLU A 104 34.82 33.85 28.21
CA GLU A 104 33.77 34.87 28.15
C GLU A 104 32.36 34.24 28.26
N ASP A 105 32.08 33.20 27.48
CA ASP A 105 30.84 32.42 27.53
C ASP A 105 31.12 30.94 27.18
N PRO A 106 30.83 29.98 28.07
CA PRO A 106 30.99 28.54 27.79
C PRO A 106 30.28 28.06 26.52
N ALA A 107 29.21 28.74 26.09
CA ALA A 107 28.46 28.42 24.87
C ALA A 107 29.32 28.49 23.60
N TYR A 108 30.40 29.29 23.59
CA TYR A 108 31.34 29.37 22.46
C TYR A 108 31.99 28.03 22.13
N THR A 109 32.08 27.09 23.08
CA THR A 109 32.58 25.74 22.80
C THR A 109 31.79 25.07 21.68
N ILE A 110 30.46 25.20 21.71
CA ILE A 110 29.57 24.61 20.71
C ILE A 110 29.67 25.38 19.41
N THR A 111 29.68 26.72 19.46
CA THR A 111 29.79 27.56 18.27
C THR A 111 31.09 27.33 17.51
N ILE A 112 32.23 27.32 18.20
CA ILE A 112 33.56 27.05 17.60
C ILE A 112 33.57 25.66 16.97
N ARG A 113 33.05 24.65 17.68
CA ARG A 113 32.90 23.29 17.15
C ARG A 113 32.11 23.30 15.84
N ASN A 114 30.96 23.95 15.79
CA ASN A 114 30.09 23.88 14.62
C ASN A 114 30.64 24.68 13.43
N VAL A 115 31.26 25.83 13.68
CA VAL A 115 31.92 26.63 12.63
C VAL A 115 33.07 25.83 12.01
N PHE A 116 33.99 25.31 12.82
CA PHE A 116 35.17 24.63 12.31
C PHE A 116 34.85 23.26 11.69
N THR A 117 33.89 22.50 12.22
CA THR A 117 33.52 21.22 11.60
C THR A 117 32.88 21.39 10.22
N ARG A 118 32.24 22.52 9.93
CA ARG A 118 31.73 22.84 8.58
C ARG A 118 32.79 23.34 7.62
N MET A 119 33.76 24.09 8.11
CA MET A 119 34.88 24.63 7.32
C MET A 119 35.90 23.58 6.88
N VAL A 120 35.54 22.31 7.04
CA VAL A 120 36.41 21.17 6.85
C VAL A 120 35.66 20.10 6.08
N SER A 121 36.37 19.49 5.13
CA SER A 121 35.89 18.32 4.40
C SER A 121 36.71 17.12 4.86
N ALA A 122 36.02 16.07 5.32
CA ALA A 122 36.61 14.76 5.59
C ALA A 122 36.13 13.79 4.49
N VAL A 123 36.82 13.79 3.34
CA VAL A 123 36.53 12.88 2.23
C VAL A 123 37.67 11.87 2.13
N GLY A 124 37.37 10.58 2.26
CA GLY A 124 38.37 9.51 2.12
C GLY A 124 39.36 9.39 3.28
N GLY A 125 39.04 9.94 4.46
CA GLY A 125 39.91 9.89 5.65
C GLY A 125 40.94 11.02 5.73
N GLU A 126 41.10 11.81 4.66
CA GLU A 126 41.90 13.03 4.71
C GLU A 126 41.04 14.24 5.07
N VAL A 127 41.55 15.01 6.02
CA VAL A 127 40.95 16.27 6.44
C VAL A 127 41.57 17.40 5.61
N ALA A 128 40.71 18.14 4.91
CA ALA A 128 41.10 19.27 4.07
C ALA A 128 40.24 20.49 4.40
N ARG A 129 40.81 21.70 4.24
CA ARG A 129 40.03 22.93 4.41
C ARG A 129 38.96 23.03 3.32
N ARG A 130 37.81 23.58 3.70
CA ARG A 130 36.69 23.86 2.79
C ARG A 130 36.36 25.35 2.88
N ARG A 131 36.21 25.98 1.71
CA ARG A 131 35.55 27.30 1.63
C ARG A 131 34.07 27.11 1.88
N VAL A 132 33.53 27.82 2.86
CA VAL A 132 32.13 27.72 3.26
C VAL A 132 31.46 29.09 3.11
N PRO A 133 30.33 29.17 2.41
CA PRO A 133 29.57 30.41 2.35
C PRO A 133 28.95 30.69 3.73
N GLN A 134 28.92 31.95 4.17
CA GLN A 134 28.52 32.29 5.54
C GLN A 134 27.06 31.94 5.85
N ASN A 135 26.19 31.81 4.85
CA ASN A 135 24.83 31.31 5.02
C ASN A 135 24.79 29.85 5.55
N GLU A 136 25.75 28.99 5.19
CA GLU A 136 25.87 27.64 5.75
C GLU A 136 26.28 27.64 7.23
N LEU A 137 26.75 28.78 7.76
CA LEU A 137 27.10 28.98 9.16
C LEU A 137 25.98 29.67 9.96
N THR A 138 24.79 29.84 9.36
CA THR A 138 23.63 30.41 10.05
C THR A 138 22.72 29.34 10.66
N TYR A 139 22.05 29.70 11.75
CA TYR A 139 21.18 28.82 12.53
C TYR A 139 19.84 29.50 12.85
N ASP A 140 18.85 28.71 13.30
CA ASP A 140 17.52 29.20 13.70
C ASP A 140 17.59 30.17 14.91
N ASP A 141 18.62 30.08 15.76
CA ASP A 141 18.76 30.90 16.97
C ASP A 141 19.56 32.20 16.71
N PRO A 142 18.96 33.40 16.90
CA PRO A 142 19.66 34.67 16.78
C PRO A 142 20.84 34.85 17.74
N ALA A 143 20.79 34.26 18.94
CA ALA A 143 21.90 34.33 19.89
C ALA A 143 23.13 33.56 19.38
N GLU A 144 22.89 32.41 18.76
CA GLU A 144 23.95 31.62 18.13
C GLU A 144 24.55 32.35 16.93
N ASN A 145 23.74 32.96 16.07
CA ASN A 145 24.24 33.72 14.92
C ASN A 145 25.14 34.89 15.34
N ARG A 146 24.87 35.53 16.49
CA ARG A 146 25.76 36.55 17.07
C ARG A 146 27.10 35.95 17.48
N ARG A 147 27.09 34.81 18.19
CA ARG A 147 28.32 34.09 18.57
C ARG A 147 29.13 33.64 17.35
N VAL A 148 28.47 33.13 16.30
CA VAL A 148 29.13 32.76 15.03
C VAL A 148 29.86 33.95 14.44
N THR A 149 29.19 35.10 14.37
CA THR A 149 29.78 36.34 13.83
C THR A 149 31.02 36.75 14.64
N GLU A 150 30.94 36.69 15.97
CA GLU A 150 32.08 37.01 16.84
C GLU A 150 33.23 36.00 16.71
N VAL A 151 32.95 34.69 16.63
CA VAL A 151 33.95 33.66 16.36
C VAL A 151 34.65 33.93 15.03
N LEU A 152 33.89 34.18 13.96
CA LEU A 152 34.47 34.48 12.65
C LEU A 152 35.37 35.73 12.72
N GLN A 153 34.93 36.78 13.40
CA GLN A 153 35.70 38.01 13.54
C GLN A 153 37.00 37.80 14.32
N ARG A 154 36.95 37.19 15.52
CA ARG A 154 38.14 36.99 16.37
C ARG A 154 39.16 36.05 15.72
N PHE A 155 38.70 34.98 15.06
CA PHE A 155 39.60 34.08 14.32
C PHE A 155 40.16 34.75 13.06
N HIS A 156 39.42 35.67 12.42
CA HIS A 156 39.92 36.43 11.30
C HIS A 156 41.00 37.44 11.72
N GLU A 157 40.76 38.18 12.81
CA GLU A 157 41.74 39.11 13.41
C GLU A 157 43.02 38.38 13.85
N ALA A 158 42.88 37.16 14.37
CA ALA A 158 44.00 36.27 14.68
C ALA A 158 44.68 35.65 13.44
N ARG A 159 44.21 35.98 12.22
CA ARG A 159 44.69 35.47 10.92
C ARG A 159 44.61 33.94 10.79
N LEU A 160 43.68 33.31 11.49
CA LEU A 160 43.43 31.86 11.46
C LEU A 160 42.40 31.49 10.38
N ILE A 161 41.53 32.43 9.99
CA ILE A 161 40.59 32.28 8.89
C ILE A 161 40.62 33.49 7.96
N SER A 162 40.34 33.28 6.68
CA SER A 162 40.09 34.34 5.70
C SER A 162 38.59 34.53 5.51
N LEU A 163 38.12 35.76 5.68
CA LEU A 163 36.79 36.19 5.27
C LEU A 163 36.91 36.88 3.92
N GLY A 164 36.00 36.62 3.00
CA GLY A 164 35.98 37.26 1.69
C GLY A 164 34.56 37.38 1.14
N HIS A 165 34.44 38.07 0.00
CA HIS A 165 33.22 38.18 -0.76
C HIS A 165 33.50 37.64 -2.17
N ASP A 166 32.57 36.91 -2.74
CA ASP A 166 32.76 36.30 -4.05
C ASP A 166 32.15 37.22 -5.11
N ASP A 167 32.99 37.99 -5.81
CA ASP A 167 32.58 38.98 -6.82
C ASP A 167 32.09 38.35 -8.14
N SER A 168 31.74 37.06 -8.12
CA SER A 168 31.48 36.23 -9.32
C SER A 168 30.14 36.54 -10.03
N GLY A 169 29.43 37.60 -9.64
CA GLY A 169 28.21 38.08 -10.31
C GLY A 169 26.96 37.21 -10.09
N ASP A 170 27.10 36.07 -9.43
CA ASP A 170 25.97 35.27 -8.96
C ASP A 170 25.41 35.93 -7.69
N ARG A 171 24.11 36.26 -7.68
CA ARG A 171 23.48 36.93 -6.52
C ARG A 171 23.44 36.05 -5.27
N ALA A 172 23.73 34.75 -5.42
CA ALA A 172 23.92 33.80 -4.33
C ALA A 172 25.37 33.73 -3.80
N ALA A 173 26.34 34.36 -4.49
CA ALA A 173 27.75 34.40 -4.11
C ALA A 173 27.96 35.39 -2.95
N GLY A 174 27.49 34.98 -1.78
CA GLY A 174 27.61 35.74 -0.53
C GLY A 174 29.02 35.72 0.04
N SER A 175 29.19 36.42 1.16
CA SER A 175 30.42 36.37 1.95
C SER A 175 30.77 34.94 2.33
N TYR A 176 32.06 34.59 2.29
CA TYR A 176 32.57 33.26 2.62
C TYR A 176 33.57 33.30 3.77
N ALA A 177 33.80 32.15 4.38
CA ALA A 177 34.84 31.89 5.36
C ALA A 177 35.67 30.67 4.92
N GLU A 178 36.99 30.74 5.07
CA GLU A 178 37.91 29.64 4.75
C GLU A 178 39.04 29.58 5.79
N PRO A 179 39.46 28.39 6.26
CA PRO A 179 40.63 28.27 7.12
C PRO A 179 41.90 28.79 6.43
N ALA A 180 42.74 29.52 7.15
CA ALA A 180 43.93 30.15 6.58
C ALA A 180 44.91 29.13 6.00
N HIS A 181 45.00 27.93 6.60
CA HIS A 181 45.91 26.88 6.16
C HIS A 181 45.37 25.47 6.44
N ASP A 182 45.74 24.50 5.59
CA ASP A 182 45.45 23.08 5.79
C ASP A 182 46.07 22.51 7.09
N GLU A 183 47.23 23.00 7.54
CA GLU A 183 47.90 22.56 8.76
C GLU A 183 47.13 22.95 10.03
N LEU A 184 46.41 24.07 10.00
CA LEU A 184 45.52 24.44 11.09
C LEU A 184 44.44 23.38 11.27
N VAL A 185 43.83 22.95 10.17
CA VAL A 185 42.74 21.98 10.21
C VAL A 185 43.25 20.58 10.55
N ARG A 186 44.35 20.15 9.94
CA ARG A 186 44.94 18.81 10.15
C ARG A 186 45.55 18.66 11.53
N GLY A 187 46.22 19.69 12.03
CA GLY A 187 46.94 19.66 13.30
C GLY A 187 46.08 19.96 14.52
N TRP A 188 44.92 20.61 14.36
CA TRP A 188 44.08 20.96 15.50
C TRP A 188 43.21 19.78 15.96
N THR A 189 43.73 19.03 16.93
CA THR A 189 43.12 17.80 17.47
C THR A 189 41.69 17.94 17.98
N LYS A 190 41.24 19.17 18.32
CA LYS A 190 39.85 19.44 18.67
C LYS A 190 38.91 19.21 17.49
N VAL A 191 39.29 19.68 16.30
CA VAL A 191 38.47 19.59 15.08
C VAL A 191 38.32 18.14 14.64
N SER A 192 39.41 17.37 14.60
CA SER A 192 39.35 15.94 14.24
C SER A 192 38.46 15.15 15.22
N ARG A 193 38.63 15.36 16.52
CA ARG A 193 37.77 14.73 17.55
C ARG A 193 36.29 15.07 17.36
N TRP A 194 35.98 16.34 17.10
CA TRP A 194 34.60 16.75 16.87
C TRP A 194 34.00 16.14 15.61
N LEU A 195 34.78 15.98 14.53
CA LEU A 195 34.34 15.30 13.31
C LEU A 195 34.04 13.81 13.58
N ASP A 196 34.90 13.14 14.35
CA ASP A 196 34.69 11.75 14.75
C ASP A 196 33.43 11.60 15.63
N GLU A 197 33.21 12.51 16.59
CA GLU A 197 32.02 12.54 17.45
C GLU A 197 30.72 12.74 16.64
N ILE A 198 30.73 13.66 15.66
CA ILE A 198 29.59 13.90 14.77
C ILE A 198 29.32 12.67 13.90
N GLY A 199 30.38 12.10 13.33
CA GLY A 199 30.32 10.88 12.53
C GLY A 199 29.77 9.68 13.31
N ALA A 200 30.18 9.52 14.57
CA ALA A 200 29.68 8.47 15.46
C ALA A 200 28.21 8.69 15.88
N THR A 201 27.78 9.95 16.00
CA THR A 201 26.43 10.28 16.43
C THR A 201 25.38 9.97 15.35
N VAL A 202 25.59 10.45 14.13
CA VAL A 202 24.57 10.40 13.05
C VAL A 202 24.92 9.35 11.99
N GLY A 203 26.20 8.97 11.87
CA GLY A 203 26.73 8.16 10.80
C GLY A 203 27.16 9.04 9.61
N THR A 204 28.43 8.93 9.22
CA THR A 204 29.01 9.69 8.10
C THR A 204 28.24 9.51 6.78
N ARG A 205 27.76 8.29 6.51
CA ARG A 205 26.93 7.99 5.32
C ARG A 205 25.57 8.69 5.35
N VAL A 206 25.01 8.90 6.53
CA VAL A 206 23.70 9.56 6.68
C VAL A 206 23.83 11.05 6.41
N LEU A 207 24.89 11.69 6.94
CA LEU A 207 25.19 13.09 6.65
C LEU A 207 25.55 13.32 5.17
N ALA A 208 26.27 12.39 4.54
CA ALA A 208 26.52 12.44 3.10
C ALA A 208 25.21 12.36 2.30
N SER A 209 24.32 11.40 2.63
CA SER A 209 23.00 11.28 2.01
C SER A 209 22.13 12.52 2.21
N LEU A 210 22.17 13.13 3.40
CA LEU A 210 21.48 14.39 3.67
C LEU A 210 22.01 15.51 2.76
N GLY A 211 23.34 15.64 2.64
CA GLY A 211 23.98 16.62 1.76
C GLY A 211 23.63 16.42 0.29
N ASP A 212 23.61 15.17 -0.20
CA ASP A 212 23.18 14.84 -1.56
C ASP A 212 21.72 15.22 -1.80
N ALA A 213 20.83 14.87 -0.86
CA ALA A 213 19.41 15.19 -0.96
C ALA A 213 19.17 16.72 -0.92
N MET A 214 19.93 17.44 -0.10
CA MET A 214 19.85 18.90 -0.04
C MET A 214 20.33 19.58 -1.30
N ARG A 215 21.42 19.11 -1.91
CA ARG A 215 21.88 19.61 -3.21
C ARG A 215 20.80 19.44 -4.26
N ALA A 216 20.25 18.23 -4.38
CA ALA A 216 19.13 17.97 -5.29
C ALA A 216 17.93 18.88 -5.01
N TRP A 217 17.59 19.13 -3.74
CA TRP A 217 16.50 20.03 -3.38
C TRP A 217 16.76 21.49 -3.74
N ASN A 218 17.97 22.00 -3.51
CA ASN A 218 18.36 23.36 -3.86
C ASN A 218 18.41 23.57 -5.37
N ASP A 219 18.98 22.61 -6.12
CA ASP A 219 19.06 22.64 -7.58
C ASP A 219 17.67 22.70 -8.24
N HIS A 220 16.65 22.16 -7.58
CA HIS A 220 15.26 22.12 -8.06
C HIS A 220 14.37 23.15 -7.37
N SER A 221 14.92 24.33 -7.08
CA SER A 221 14.17 25.48 -6.54
C SER A 221 13.38 25.13 -5.25
N GLN A 222 13.90 24.23 -4.44
CA GLN A 222 13.33 23.83 -3.16
C GLN A 222 11.93 23.21 -3.25
N GLY A 223 11.63 22.52 -4.36
CA GLY A 223 10.35 21.85 -4.60
C GLY A 223 10.09 20.67 -3.66
N ASP A 224 8.81 20.44 -3.33
CA ASP A 224 8.37 19.39 -2.41
C ASP A 224 8.67 17.96 -2.92
N SER A 225 8.87 17.76 -4.23
CA SER A 225 9.20 16.47 -4.82
C SER A 225 10.61 15.98 -4.50
N TYR A 226 11.52 16.88 -4.15
CA TYR A 226 12.93 16.61 -3.84
C TYR A 226 13.21 16.56 -2.33
N LEU A 227 12.16 16.56 -1.51
CA LEU A 227 12.28 16.36 -0.07
C LEU A 227 12.75 14.94 0.25
N TRP A 228 13.48 14.82 1.35
CA TRP A 228 14.15 13.58 1.69
C TRP A 228 13.16 12.52 2.19
N SER A 229 13.15 11.37 1.53
CA SER A 229 12.26 10.24 1.86
C SER A 229 12.97 9.06 2.54
N ASP A 230 14.23 9.21 2.92
CA ASP A 230 15.03 8.16 3.54
C ASP A 230 14.40 7.71 4.88
N PRO A 231 14.35 6.40 5.18
CA PRO A 231 13.88 5.89 6.47
C PRO A 231 14.56 6.53 7.68
N ARG A 232 15.82 6.94 7.55
CA ARG A 232 16.66 7.56 8.59
C ARG A 232 16.33 9.03 8.84
N LEU A 233 15.39 9.62 8.11
CA LEU A 233 14.93 11.00 8.35
C LEU A 233 14.49 11.22 9.80
N ASP A 234 13.80 10.24 10.39
CA ASP A 234 13.30 10.35 11.78
C ASP A 234 14.48 10.40 12.76
N LEU A 235 15.52 9.59 12.51
CA LEU A 235 16.75 9.58 13.30
C LEU A 235 17.48 10.92 13.23
N VAL A 236 17.67 11.48 12.02
CA VAL A 236 18.32 12.80 11.86
C VAL A 236 17.50 13.89 12.55
N HIS A 237 16.17 13.85 12.41
CA HIS A 237 15.30 14.82 13.05
C HIS A 237 15.36 14.76 14.58
N GLU A 238 15.33 13.56 15.16
CA GLU A 238 15.44 13.35 16.60
C GLU A 238 16.81 13.79 17.13
N ARG A 239 17.90 13.44 16.44
CA ARG A 239 19.25 13.87 16.83
C ARG A 239 19.46 15.37 16.71
N ALA A 240 18.90 16.01 15.70
CA ALA A 240 18.92 17.46 15.57
C ALA A 240 18.13 18.19 16.67
N GLN A 241 17.15 17.53 17.30
CA GLN A 241 16.46 18.06 18.48
C GLN A 241 17.28 17.86 19.76
N ALA A 242 18.02 16.76 19.85
CA ALA A 242 18.86 16.46 21.02
C ALA A 242 20.16 17.25 21.06
N GLN A 243 20.75 17.57 19.91
CA GLN A 243 22.00 18.32 19.79
C GLN A 243 21.74 19.70 19.16
N PRO A 244 21.81 20.78 19.95
CA PRO A 244 21.67 22.14 19.43
C PRO A 244 22.65 22.40 18.30
N PHE A 245 22.18 23.04 17.23
CA PHE A 245 22.99 23.54 16.12
C PHE A 245 23.77 22.47 15.34
N LEU A 246 23.39 21.20 15.48
CA LEU A 246 23.88 20.11 14.63
C LEU A 246 23.61 20.39 13.13
N LEU A 247 22.47 21.02 12.84
CA LEU A 247 22.02 21.40 11.49
C LEU A 247 21.96 22.93 11.36
N ASN A 248 22.30 23.49 10.19
CA ASN A 248 22.15 24.92 9.88
C ASN A 248 20.69 25.24 9.64
N TYR A 249 20.43 26.53 9.41
CA TYR A 249 19.13 27.04 9.01
C TYR A 249 18.53 26.25 7.83
N ASP A 250 19.28 26.08 6.74
CA ASP A 250 18.78 25.42 5.53
C ASP A 250 18.56 23.91 5.71
N GLU A 251 19.49 23.21 6.36
CA GLU A 251 19.39 21.79 6.74
C GLU A 251 18.19 21.56 7.66
N THR A 252 18.02 22.41 8.67
CA THR A 252 16.89 22.34 9.61
C THR A 252 15.57 22.55 8.87
N ARG A 253 15.50 23.55 7.99
CA ARG A 253 14.33 23.82 7.16
C ARG A 253 14.01 22.65 6.24
N PHE A 254 15.01 22.06 5.61
CA PHE A 254 14.87 20.89 4.74
C PHE A 254 14.35 19.67 5.48
N VAL A 255 14.97 19.32 6.61
CA VAL A 255 14.56 18.17 7.45
C VAL A 255 13.15 18.39 7.99
N ARG A 256 12.82 19.59 8.49
CA ARG A 256 11.48 19.90 9.01
C ARG A 256 10.40 19.80 7.93
N ARG A 257 10.68 20.28 6.72
CA ARG A 257 9.78 20.12 5.56
C ARG A 257 9.61 18.66 5.17
N SER A 258 10.70 17.89 5.11
CA SER A 258 10.68 16.46 4.79
C SER A 258 9.85 15.66 5.81
N VAL A 259 10.02 15.91 7.11
CA VAL A 259 9.23 15.28 8.17
C VAL A 259 7.75 15.63 8.04
N ARG A 260 7.42 16.90 7.77
CA ARG A 260 6.04 17.34 7.55
C ARG A 260 5.41 16.67 6.34
N GLN A 261 6.15 16.49 5.24
CA GLN A 261 5.67 15.79 4.06
C GLN A 261 5.41 14.31 4.35
N LYS A 262 6.32 13.63 5.05
CA LYS A 262 6.15 12.24 5.49
C LYS A 262 4.89 12.06 6.35
N ARG A 263 4.67 12.96 7.33
CA ARG A 263 3.45 12.97 8.15
C ARG A 263 2.18 13.18 7.32
N ARG A 264 2.19 14.14 6.39
CA ARG A 264 1.04 14.39 5.49
C ARG A 264 0.72 13.18 4.61
N ARG A 265 1.73 12.50 4.05
CA ARG A 265 1.53 11.27 3.26
C ARG A 265 0.90 10.17 4.12
N ARG A 266 1.39 9.93 5.34
CA ARG A 266 0.80 8.96 6.27
C ARG A 266 -0.66 9.27 6.60
N VAL A 267 -0.98 10.52 6.93
CA VAL A 267 -2.36 10.93 7.24
C VAL A 267 -3.28 10.74 6.04
N ARG A 268 -2.84 11.09 4.82
CA ARG A 268 -3.63 10.87 3.59
C ARG A 268 -3.88 9.39 3.32
N LEU A 269 -2.89 8.53 3.53
CA LEU A 269 -3.04 7.08 3.35
C LEU A 269 -4.04 6.49 4.35
N LEU A 270 -3.94 6.88 5.62
CA LEU A 270 -4.87 6.44 6.67
C LEU A 270 -6.30 6.94 6.42
N ALA A 271 -6.45 8.20 6.01
CA ALA A 271 -7.76 8.75 5.62
C ALA A 271 -8.35 8.04 4.39
N GLY A 272 -7.52 7.70 3.39
CA GLY A 272 -7.95 6.92 2.24
C GLY A 272 -8.47 5.53 2.66
N LEU A 273 -7.73 4.82 3.52
CA LEU A 273 -8.14 3.52 4.06
C LEU A 273 -9.45 3.59 4.83
N SER A 274 -9.65 4.59 5.69
CA SER A 274 -10.89 4.73 6.46
C SER A 274 -12.10 5.06 5.58
N THR A 275 -11.92 5.84 4.52
CA THR A 275 -13.00 6.10 3.55
C THR A 275 -13.37 4.83 2.77
N ALA A 276 -12.38 4.02 2.36
CA ALA A 276 -12.65 2.78 1.64
C ALA A 276 -13.40 1.75 2.49
N THR A 277 -13.05 1.60 3.78
CA THR A 277 -13.76 0.69 4.69
C THR A 277 -15.20 1.15 4.95
N ALA A 278 -15.43 2.46 5.10
CA ALA A 278 -16.78 3.00 5.26
C ALA A 278 -17.67 2.73 4.03
N VAL A 279 -17.13 2.90 2.81
CA VAL A 279 -17.86 2.59 1.57
C VAL A 279 -18.21 1.10 1.48
N LEU A 280 -17.27 0.21 1.78
CA LEU A 280 -17.52 -1.24 1.80
C LEU A 280 -18.59 -1.62 2.84
N ALA A 281 -18.58 -0.99 4.01
CA ALA A 281 -19.61 -1.23 5.03
C ALA A 281 -21.01 -0.78 4.57
N ILE A 282 -21.11 0.35 3.87
CA ILE A 282 -22.39 0.84 3.30
C ILE A 282 -22.90 -0.13 2.22
N ILE A 283 -22.02 -0.60 1.31
CA ILE A 283 -22.39 -1.57 0.27
C ILE A 283 -22.87 -2.88 0.90
N ALA A 284 -22.16 -3.39 1.91
CA ALA A 284 -22.56 -4.59 2.63
C ALA A 284 -23.90 -4.41 3.36
N ALA A 285 -24.13 -3.26 3.99
CA ALA A 285 -25.39 -2.94 4.64
C ALA A 285 -26.57 -2.87 3.64
N LEU A 286 -26.36 -2.29 2.46
CA LEU A 286 -27.35 -2.25 1.39
C LEU A 286 -27.67 -3.66 0.88
N ALA A 287 -26.66 -4.49 0.62
CA ALA A 287 -26.86 -5.87 0.19
C ALA A 287 -27.62 -6.71 1.23
N LEU A 288 -27.26 -6.58 2.51
CA LEU A 288 -27.98 -7.23 3.62
C LEU A 288 -29.43 -6.73 3.73
N TRP A 289 -29.67 -5.45 3.46
CA TRP A 289 -31.00 -4.88 3.48
C TRP A 289 -31.86 -5.41 2.34
N GLU A 290 -31.34 -5.48 1.12
CA GLU A 290 -32.02 -6.08 -0.03
C GLU A 290 -32.33 -7.56 0.21
N GLN A 291 -31.37 -8.33 0.74
CA GLN A 291 -31.59 -9.73 1.10
C GLN A 291 -32.69 -9.89 2.16
N LYS A 292 -32.68 -9.02 3.18
CA LYS A 292 -33.71 -9.04 4.22
C LYS A 292 -35.09 -8.70 3.65
N LEU A 293 -35.18 -7.72 2.76
CA LEU A 293 -36.43 -7.34 2.10
C LEU A 293 -36.97 -8.48 1.22
N ALA A 294 -36.09 -9.14 0.45
CA ALA A 294 -36.45 -10.30 -0.36
C ALA A 294 -36.99 -11.46 0.49
N ASN A 295 -36.34 -11.76 1.62
CA ASN A 295 -36.79 -12.80 2.55
C ASN A 295 -38.18 -12.49 3.14
N GLN A 296 -38.43 -11.23 3.51
CA GLN A 296 -39.74 -10.81 4.02
C GLN A 296 -40.83 -10.92 2.94
N ASN A 297 -40.52 -10.53 1.70
CA ASN A 297 -41.45 -10.64 0.58
C ASN A 297 -41.77 -12.11 0.27
N ALA A 298 -40.78 -13.01 0.31
CA ALA A 298 -40.98 -14.44 0.13
C ALA A 298 -41.90 -15.04 1.21
N GLN A 299 -41.69 -14.67 2.48
CA GLN A 299 -42.55 -15.11 3.59
C GLN A 299 -44.00 -14.61 3.45
N ARG A 300 -44.20 -13.36 3.02
CA ARG A 300 -45.55 -12.83 2.76
C ARG A 300 -46.23 -13.55 1.60
N ALA A 301 -45.48 -13.87 0.55
CA ALA A 301 -46.00 -14.62 -0.59
C ALA A 301 -46.47 -16.02 -0.16
N THR A 302 -45.68 -16.77 0.62
CA THR A 302 -46.09 -18.10 1.11
C THR A 302 -47.30 -18.01 2.02
N GLN A 303 -47.34 -17.07 2.97
CA GLN A 303 -48.51 -16.86 3.83
C GLN A 303 -49.77 -16.56 3.02
N SER A 304 -49.69 -15.69 2.01
CA SER A 304 -50.83 -15.38 1.16
C SER A 304 -51.29 -16.57 0.32
N ALA A 305 -50.34 -17.40 -0.16
CA ALA A 305 -50.64 -18.60 -0.93
C ALA A 305 -51.30 -19.69 -0.05
N ASP A 306 -50.83 -19.87 1.19
CA ASP A 306 -51.41 -20.84 2.12
C ASP A 306 -52.82 -20.44 2.54
N VAL A 307 -53.07 -19.15 2.80
CA VAL A 307 -54.43 -18.63 3.05
C VAL A 307 -55.33 -18.84 1.83
N ALA A 308 -54.83 -18.63 0.62
CA ALA A 308 -55.59 -18.86 -0.61
C ALA A 308 -55.93 -20.35 -0.79
N ARG A 309 -54.98 -21.27 -0.55
CA ARG A 309 -55.20 -22.72 -0.60
C ARG A 309 -56.24 -23.18 0.41
N GLN A 310 -56.16 -22.69 1.66
CA GLN A 310 -57.15 -23.03 2.68
C GLN A 310 -58.56 -22.59 2.30
N ARG A 311 -58.71 -21.38 1.74
CA ARG A 311 -60.01 -20.90 1.24
C ARG A 311 -60.55 -21.76 0.10
N LEU A 312 -59.70 -22.15 -0.84
CA LEU A 312 -60.09 -23.09 -1.91
C LEU A 312 -60.52 -24.44 -1.33
N GLY A 313 -59.79 -24.98 -0.36
CA GLY A 313 -60.16 -26.20 0.35
C GLY A 313 -61.54 -26.11 0.99
N GLN A 314 -61.86 -25.00 1.66
CA GLN A 314 -63.17 -24.76 2.27
C GLN A 314 -64.30 -24.70 1.22
N LEU A 315 -64.07 -24.04 0.09
CA LEU A 315 -65.06 -23.99 -0.99
C LEU A 315 -65.35 -25.39 -1.57
N TYR A 316 -64.30 -26.18 -1.78
CA TYR A 316 -64.44 -27.56 -2.25
C TYR A 316 -65.15 -28.46 -1.24
N GLN A 317 -64.87 -28.30 0.06
CA GLN A 317 -65.57 -29.01 1.12
C GLN A 317 -67.05 -28.65 1.14
N GLU A 318 -67.40 -27.36 1.04
CA GLU A 318 -68.78 -26.90 1.02
C GLU A 318 -69.54 -27.46 -0.19
N GLN A 319 -68.92 -27.44 -1.37
CA GLN A 319 -69.51 -28.04 -2.57
C GLN A 319 -69.67 -29.56 -2.44
N GLY A 320 -68.65 -30.26 -1.95
CA GLY A 320 -68.73 -31.70 -1.67
C GLY A 320 -69.80 -32.04 -0.63
N ARG A 321 -69.97 -31.20 0.40
CA ARG A 321 -71.02 -31.35 1.42
C ARG A 321 -72.42 -31.31 0.80
N GLN A 322 -72.70 -30.33 -0.08
CA GLN A 322 -74.00 -30.23 -0.75
C GLN A 322 -74.28 -31.50 -1.56
N LEU A 323 -73.29 -32.00 -2.31
CA LEU A 323 -73.43 -33.22 -3.11
C LEU A 323 -73.65 -34.48 -2.24
N VAL A 324 -73.05 -34.56 -1.05
CA VAL A 324 -73.32 -35.63 -0.08
C VAL A 324 -74.75 -35.57 0.46
N VAL A 325 -75.27 -34.37 0.73
CA VAL A 325 -76.66 -34.16 1.17
C VAL A 325 -77.65 -34.55 0.08
N ASP A 326 -77.31 -34.27 -1.18
CA ASP A 326 -78.10 -34.65 -2.36
C ASP A 326 -77.95 -36.15 -2.73
N GLU A 327 -77.29 -36.96 -1.89
CA GLU A 327 -77.01 -38.39 -2.12
C GLU A 327 -76.19 -38.69 -3.39
N ARG A 328 -75.50 -37.70 -3.96
CA ARG A 328 -74.66 -37.79 -5.17
C ARG A 328 -73.21 -38.11 -4.82
N TYR A 329 -72.99 -39.20 -4.09
CA TYR A 329 -71.69 -39.54 -3.49
C TYR A 329 -70.56 -39.70 -4.52
N GLN A 330 -70.83 -40.27 -5.70
CA GLN A 330 -69.82 -40.44 -6.76
C GLN A 330 -69.28 -39.10 -7.27
N GLU A 331 -70.12 -38.08 -7.31
CA GLU A 331 -69.73 -36.72 -7.71
C GLU A 331 -69.12 -35.95 -6.55
N ALA A 332 -69.49 -36.24 -5.30
CA ALA A 332 -68.96 -35.56 -4.12
C ALA A 332 -67.49 -35.89 -3.83
N VAL A 333 -67.09 -37.16 -4.00
CA VAL A 333 -65.74 -37.66 -3.71
C VAL A 333 -64.61 -36.82 -4.32
N PRO A 334 -64.61 -36.50 -5.64
CA PRO A 334 -63.52 -35.70 -6.22
C PRO A 334 -63.40 -34.32 -5.58
N TYR A 335 -64.51 -33.66 -5.24
CA TYR A 335 -64.47 -32.36 -4.56
C TYR A 335 -63.92 -32.48 -3.13
N LEU A 336 -64.30 -33.52 -2.37
CA LEU A 336 -63.79 -33.75 -1.02
C LEU A 336 -62.30 -34.15 -1.02
N LEU A 337 -61.86 -34.93 -2.00
CA LEU A 337 -60.45 -35.26 -2.17
C LEU A 337 -59.63 -34.03 -2.57
N GLU A 338 -60.18 -33.14 -3.43
CA GLU A 338 -59.52 -31.89 -3.80
C GLU A 338 -59.47 -30.90 -2.63
N ALA A 339 -60.50 -30.87 -1.77
CA ALA A 339 -60.44 -30.13 -0.51
C ALA A 339 -59.27 -30.60 0.37
N ARG A 340 -59.09 -31.92 0.49
CA ARG A 340 -57.98 -32.52 1.24
C ARG A 340 -56.62 -32.22 0.62
N ARG A 341 -56.54 -32.26 -0.71
CA ARG A 341 -55.33 -31.94 -1.48
C ARG A 341 -54.90 -30.48 -1.31
N ASN A 342 -55.86 -29.57 -1.12
CA ASN A 342 -55.61 -28.17 -0.79
C ASN A 342 -55.23 -27.94 0.68
N GLY A 343 -54.97 -29.00 1.44
CA GLY A 343 -54.43 -28.96 2.81
C GLY A 343 -55.49 -28.82 3.90
N LEU A 344 -56.77 -28.95 3.56
CA LEU A 344 -57.85 -29.00 4.54
C LEU A 344 -57.93 -30.41 5.13
N ASP A 345 -57.83 -30.55 6.45
CA ASP A 345 -57.97 -31.85 7.12
C ASP A 345 -58.68 -31.68 8.46
N ASP A 346 -59.93 -31.24 8.38
CA ASP A 346 -60.79 -31.00 9.53
C ASP A 346 -61.74 -32.20 9.79
N PRO A 347 -62.30 -32.33 11.00
CA PRO A 347 -63.23 -33.41 11.31
C PRO A 347 -64.45 -33.50 10.36
N PRO A 348 -65.07 -32.39 9.91
CA PRO A 348 -66.17 -32.46 8.96
C PRO A 348 -65.76 -33.04 7.61
N LEU A 349 -64.61 -32.68 7.05
CA LEU A 349 -64.15 -33.25 5.77
C LEU A 349 -63.94 -34.76 5.88
N ARG A 350 -63.30 -35.22 6.96
CA ARG A 350 -63.10 -36.66 7.21
C ARG A 350 -64.42 -37.41 7.31
N MET A 351 -65.40 -36.83 8.00
CA MET A 351 -66.74 -37.39 8.13
C MET A 351 -67.45 -37.46 6.78
N LEU A 352 -67.36 -36.42 5.94
CA LEU A 352 -67.94 -36.39 4.60
C LEU A 352 -67.30 -37.44 3.69
N LEU A 353 -65.98 -37.60 3.74
CA LEU A 353 -65.27 -38.67 3.02
C LEU A 353 -65.74 -40.05 3.47
N HIS A 354 -65.81 -40.31 4.79
CA HIS A 354 -66.29 -41.58 5.32
C HIS A 354 -67.77 -41.86 5.02
N ALA A 355 -68.59 -40.82 4.92
CA ALA A 355 -69.99 -40.92 4.53
C ALA A 355 -70.08 -41.30 3.04
N ALA A 356 -69.35 -40.58 2.18
CA ALA A 356 -69.28 -40.89 0.76
C ALA A 356 -68.80 -42.33 0.53
N GLU A 357 -67.66 -42.72 1.12
CA GLU A 357 -67.07 -44.06 1.01
C GLU A 357 -68.04 -45.20 1.33
N ARG A 358 -68.92 -45.04 2.33
CA ARG A 358 -69.92 -46.05 2.70
C ARG A 358 -71.04 -46.23 1.68
N HIS A 359 -71.30 -45.21 0.86
CA HIS A 359 -72.36 -45.19 -0.13
C HIS A 359 -71.85 -45.31 -1.57
N LEU A 360 -70.52 -45.41 -1.78
CA LEU A 360 -70.03 -45.85 -3.06
C LEU A 360 -70.46 -47.31 -3.29
N PRO A 361 -70.88 -47.66 -4.51
CA PRO A 361 -71.10 -49.05 -4.84
C PRO A 361 -69.77 -49.79 -4.67
N LEU A 362 -69.74 -50.74 -3.73
CA LEU A 362 -68.70 -51.75 -3.72
C LEU A 362 -68.74 -52.42 -5.09
N VAL A 363 -67.58 -52.48 -5.76
CA VAL A 363 -67.44 -53.22 -7.01
C VAL A 363 -68.06 -54.62 -6.81
N PRO A 364 -68.94 -55.09 -7.71
CA PRO A 364 -69.57 -56.41 -7.57
C PRO A 364 -68.52 -57.48 -7.26
N ALA A 365 -68.82 -58.39 -6.34
CA ALA A 365 -67.88 -59.42 -5.93
C ALA A 365 -67.34 -60.18 -7.17
N LEU A 366 -66.02 -60.33 -7.26
CA LEU A 366 -65.33 -61.03 -8.34
C LEU A 366 -65.59 -62.55 -8.20
N ALA A 367 -66.78 -62.97 -8.60
CA ALA A 367 -67.34 -64.26 -8.24
C ALA A 367 -66.78 -65.43 -9.07
N HIS A 368 -66.40 -66.49 -8.37
CA HIS A 368 -66.04 -67.80 -8.91
C HIS A 368 -67.04 -68.86 -8.45
N GLN A 369 -67.10 -70.00 -9.14
CA GLN A 369 -68.01 -71.10 -8.79
C GLN A 369 -67.48 -71.97 -7.63
N ASN A 370 -66.25 -71.72 -7.19
CA ASN A 370 -65.60 -72.39 -6.07
C ASN A 370 -64.57 -71.45 -5.40
N SER A 371 -63.95 -71.88 -4.30
CA SER A 371 -63.01 -71.09 -3.51
C SER A 371 -61.95 -70.40 -4.38
N VAL A 372 -61.85 -69.08 -4.24
CA VAL A 372 -60.77 -68.28 -4.80
C VAL A 372 -59.51 -68.54 -3.98
N MET A 373 -58.45 -69.00 -4.65
CA MET A 373 -57.19 -69.41 -4.05
C MET A 373 -56.16 -68.27 -4.03
N SER A 374 -56.23 -67.35 -4.99
CA SER A 374 -55.29 -66.23 -5.11
C SER A 374 -55.92 -65.06 -5.87
N ALA A 375 -55.46 -63.85 -5.58
CA ALA A 375 -55.80 -62.62 -6.31
C ALA A 375 -54.57 -61.70 -6.40
N ALA A 376 -54.34 -61.09 -7.56
CA ALA A 376 -53.22 -60.18 -7.81
C ALA A 376 -53.65 -59.02 -8.71
N PHE A 377 -53.22 -57.80 -8.38
CA PHE A 377 -53.38 -56.63 -9.26
C PHE A 377 -52.40 -56.68 -10.43
N SER A 378 -52.80 -56.08 -11.56
CA SER A 378 -51.86 -55.71 -12.62
C SER A 378 -50.92 -54.59 -12.17
N PRO A 379 -49.75 -54.43 -12.80
CA PRO A 379 -48.77 -53.39 -12.43
C PRO A 379 -49.30 -51.95 -12.49
N ASP A 380 -50.26 -51.70 -13.38
CA ASP A 380 -50.95 -50.41 -13.53
C ASP A 380 -52.17 -50.27 -12.61
N GLY A 381 -52.53 -51.31 -11.84
CA GLY A 381 -53.66 -51.34 -10.92
C GLY A 381 -55.05 -51.38 -11.57
N THR A 382 -55.12 -51.41 -12.90
CA THR A 382 -56.40 -51.32 -13.63
C THR A 382 -57.16 -52.64 -13.70
N ARG A 383 -56.45 -53.77 -13.50
CA ARG A 383 -57.02 -55.11 -13.58
C ARG A 383 -56.65 -55.97 -12.38
N VAL A 384 -57.48 -56.98 -12.11
CA VAL A 384 -57.23 -58.00 -11.08
C VAL A 384 -57.24 -59.37 -11.75
N ALA A 385 -56.26 -60.21 -11.47
CA ALA A 385 -56.25 -61.62 -11.83
C ALA A 385 -56.61 -62.44 -10.60
N THR A 386 -57.57 -63.35 -10.72
CA THR A 386 -57.95 -64.28 -9.65
C THR A 386 -57.76 -65.72 -10.12
N ALA A 387 -57.43 -66.62 -9.20
CA ALA A 387 -57.31 -68.06 -9.43
C ALA A 387 -58.27 -68.81 -8.50
N SER A 388 -58.92 -69.86 -8.97
CA SER A 388 -59.94 -70.59 -8.20
C SER A 388 -59.87 -72.10 -8.35
N ARG A 389 -60.44 -72.80 -7.35
CA ARG A 389 -60.74 -74.23 -7.40
C ARG A 389 -61.80 -74.61 -8.43
N ASP A 390 -62.44 -73.65 -9.08
CA ASP A 390 -63.36 -73.90 -10.20
C ASP A 390 -62.66 -74.19 -11.54
N GLU A 391 -61.36 -74.51 -11.47
CA GLU A 391 -60.50 -74.82 -12.60
C GLU A 391 -60.27 -73.63 -13.54
N THR A 392 -60.63 -72.41 -13.11
CA THR A 392 -60.40 -71.18 -13.86
C THR A 392 -59.59 -70.15 -13.10
N ALA A 393 -58.77 -69.41 -13.84
CA ALA A 393 -58.39 -68.06 -13.47
C ALA A 393 -59.19 -67.04 -14.29
N ARG A 394 -59.38 -65.84 -13.78
CA ARG A 394 -60.13 -64.77 -14.44
C ARG A 394 -59.40 -63.44 -14.32
N VAL A 395 -59.53 -62.61 -15.35
CA VAL A 395 -59.05 -61.23 -15.34
C VAL A 395 -60.26 -60.31 -15.28
N TRP A 396 -60.23 -59.37 -14.34
CA TRP A 396 -61.30 -58.45 -14.03
C TRP A 396 -60.84 -57.01 -14.21
N ASP A 397 -61.76 -56.14 -14.56
CA ASP A 397 -61.58 -54.70 -14.50
C ASP A 397 -61.73 -54.26 -13.04
N ALA A 398 -60.71 -53.61 -12.49
CA ALA A 398 -60.66 -53.27 -11.07
C ALA A 398 -61.71 -52.22 -10.66
N ALA A 399 -62.16 -51.39 -11.60
CA ALA A 399 -63.13 -50.33 -11.33
C ALA A 399 -64.58 -50.80 -11.43
N THR A 400 -64.87 -51.75 -12.32
CA THR A 400 -66.24 -52.18 -12.63
C THR A 400 -66.55 -53.60 -12.15
N GLY A 401 -65.53 -54.40 -11.84
CA GLY A 401 -65.68 -55.79 -11.42
C GLY A 401 -66.13 -56.73 -12.54
N LYS A 402 -66.15 -56.24 -13.78
CA LYS A 402 -66.54 -57.03 -14.94
C LYS A 402 -65.36 -57.87 -15.43
N PRO A 403 -65.60 -59.10 -15.91
CA PRO A 403 -64.54 -59.88 -16.53
C PRO A 403 -64.05 -59.19 -17.80
N VAL A 404 -62.73 -59.03 -17.92
CA VAL A 404 -62.04 -58.43 -19.09
C VAL A 404 -61.81 -59.48 -20.16
N THR A 405 -61.55 -60.73 -19.75
CA THR A 405 -61.28 -61.84 -20.65
C THR A 405 -62.26 -62.98 -20.41
N SER A 406 -62.31 -63.93 -21.36
CA SER A 406 -62.87 -65.25 -21.07
C SER A 406 -62.08 -65.95 -19.95
N PRO A 407 -62.69 -66.87 -19.18
CA PRO A 407 -62.00 -67.62 -18.15
C PRO A 407 -60.77 -68.35 -18.72
N LEU A 408 -59.68 -68.30 -17.98
CA LEU A 408 -58.42 -68.98 -18.28
C LEU A 408 -58.52 -70.41 -17.71
N VAL A 409 -58.86 -71.36 -18.57
CA VAL A 409 -59.28 -72.71 -18.15
C VAL A 409 -58.09 -73.67 -17.98
N HIS A 410 -58.13 -74.46 -16.91
CA HIS A 410 -57.26 -75.59 -16.60
C HIS A 410 -58.06 -76.89 -16.47
N GLN A 411 -57.38 -78.03 -16.32
CA GLN A 411 -58.00 -79.35 -16.07
C GLN A 411 -57.93 -79.74 -14.57
N GLY A 412 -57.81 -78.73 -13.71
CA GLY A 412 -57.62 -78.87 -12.27
C GLY A 412 -57.58 -77.50 -11.59
N ALA A 413 -57.72 -77.47 -10.27
CA ALA A 413 -57.80 -76.22 -9.50
C ALA A 413 -56.62 -75.29 -9.81
N VAL A 414 -56.90 -74.01 -10.07
CA VAL A 414 -55.87 -73.00 -10.28
C VAL A 414 -55.50 -72.42 -8.93
N THR A 415 -54.25 -72.63 -8.52
CA THR A 415 -53.76 -72.27 -7.19
C THR A 415 -53.18 -70.86 -7.14
N SER A 416 -52.71 -70.35 -8.27
CA SER A 416 -52.13 -68.99 -8.37
C SER A 416 -52.28 -68.40 -9.77
N ALA A 417 -52.42 -67.08 -9.84
CA ALA A 417 -52.36 -66.29 -11.05
C ALA A 417 -51.58 -64.99 -10.80
N ALA A 418 -50.74 -64.58 -11.73
CA ALA A 418 -49.94 -63.36 -11.62
C ALA A 418 -49.77 -62.66 -12.97
N PHE A 419 -49.75 -61.33 -12.96
CA PHE A 419 -49.43 -60.53 -14.14
C PHE A 419 -47.92 -60.48 -14.41
N SER A 420 -47.55 -60.36 -15.69
CA SER A 420 -46.22 -59.88 -16.08
C SER A 420 -46.04 -58.42 -15.67
N SER A 421 -44.79 -57.96 -15.56
CA SER A 421 -44.44 -56.59 -15.15
C SER A 421 -44.91 -55.50 -16.12
N ASP A 422 -45.15 -55.84 -17.38
CA ASP A 422 -45.76 -54.96 -18.38
C ASP A 422 -47.29 -55.07 -18.42
N GLY A 423 -47.89 -55.94 -17.61
CA GLY A 423 -49.34 -56.17 -17.53
C GLY A 423 -49.96 -56.83 -18.76
N THR A 424 -49.17 -57.25 -19.77
CA THR A 424 -49.71 -57.79 -21.02
C THR A 424 -50.06 -59.28 -20.94
N ARG A 425 -49.51 -60.00 -19.96
CA ARG A 425 -49.70 -61.45 -19.80
C ARG A 425 -50.09 -61.81 -18.38
N VAL A 426 -50.77 -62.94 -18.25
CA VAL A 426 -51.08 -63.59 -16.97
C VAL A 426 -50.50 -65.00 -16.99
N VAL A 427 -49.69 -65.34 -15.99
CA VAL A 427 -49.27 -66.73 -15.75
C VAL A 427 -50.18 -67.36 -14.70
N THR A 428 -50.59 -68.59 -14.93
CA THR A 428 -51.42 -69.38 -14.01
C THR A 428 -50.69 -70.67 -13.65
N ALA A 429 -50.89 -71.16 -12.43
CA ALA A 429 -50.40 -72.45 -11.95
C ALA A 429 -51.58 -73.31 -11.47
N SER A 430 -51.64 -74.57 -11.90
CA SER A 430 -52.76 -75.47 -11.61
C SER A 430 -52.32 -76.84 -11.09
N GLU A 431 -53.21 -77.49 -10.35
CA GLU A 431 -53.11 -78.87 -9.92
C GLU A 431 -53.12 -79.88 -11.10
N ASP A 432 -53.47 -79.44 -12.32
CA ASP A 432 -53.32 -80.23 -13.56
C ASP A 432 -51.85 -80.46 -13.98
N LYS A 433 -50.90 -80.05 -13.13
CA LYS A 433 -49.45 -80.13 -13.31
C LYS A 433 -48.92 -79.24 -14.43
N ALA A 434 -49.71 -78.28 -14.92
CA ALA A 434 -49.28 -77.30 -15.92
C ALA A 434 -49.35 -75.87 -15.38
N ALA A 435 -48.32 -75.08 -15.71
CA ALA A 435 -48.40 -73.63 -15.71
C ALA A 435 -48.65 -73.15 -17.14
N ARG A 436 -49.52 -72.16 -17.31
CA ARG A 436 -49.87 -71.61 -18.63
C ARG A 436 -49.72 -70.10 -18.63
N VAL A 437 -49.31 -69.55 -19.76
CA VAL A 437 -49.24 -68.10 -19.98
C VAL A 437 -50.36 -67.71 -20.92
N PHE A 438 -51.16 -66.73 -20.50
CA PHE A 438 -52.28 -66.19 -21.24
C PHE A 438 -52.03 -64.73 -21.57
N ASP A 439 -52.58 -64.28 -22.69
CA ASP A 439 -52.65 -62.87 -23.03
C ASP A 439 -53.73 -62.22 -22.15
N ALA A 440 -53.35 -61.18 -21.42
CA ALA A 440 -54.18 -60.55 -20.39
C ALA A 440 -55.36 -59.75 -20.94
N THR A 441 -55.43 -59.55 -22.25
CA THR A 441 -56.46 -58.76 -22.94
C THR A 441 -57.44 -59.67 -23.69
N THR A 442 -56.95 -60.76 -24.26
CA THR A 442 -57.76 -61.71 -25.05
C THR A 442 -58.14 -62.96 -24.27
N GLY A 443 -57.43 -63.28 -23.18
CA GLY A 443 -57.59 -64.52 -22.41
C GLY A 443 -57.16 -65.79 -23.16
N LYS A 444 -56.47 -65.64 -24.30
CA LYS A 444 -56.00 -66.77 -25.10
C LYS A 444 -54.62 -67.24 -24.60
N PRO A 445 -54.33 -68.55 -24.65
CA PRO A 445 -53.02 -69.06 -24.34
C PRO A 445 -51.98 -68.50 -25.33
N VAL A 446 -50.88 -67.98 -24.80
CA VAL A 446 -49.72 -67.55 -25.59
C VAL A 446 -48.87 -68.80 -25.80
N ILE A 447 -49.18 -69.58 -26.83
CA ILE A 447 -48.41 -70.77 -27.20
C ILE A 447 -46.98 -70.34 -27.57
N SER A 448 -45.97 -71.03 -27.05
CA SER A 448 -44.64 -71.06 -27.69
C SER A 448 -44.59 -72.19 -28.71
#